data_AF-A0A7S2C815-F1
#
_entry.id   AF-A0A7S2C815-F1
#
_cell.length_a   1.000
_cell.length_b   1.000
_cell.length_c   1.000
_cell.angle_alpha   90.00
_cell.angle_beta   90.00
_cell.angle_gamma   90.00
#
_symmetry.space_group_name_H-M   'P 1'
#
loop_
_entity.id
_entity.type
_entity.pdbx_description
1 polymer ?
#
loop_
_entity_poly.entity_id
_entity_poly.type
_entity_poly.pdbx_seq_one_letter_code
_entity_poly.pdbx_strand_id
1 'polypeptide(L)'
;AMVNDASESRSAALSPVQRAAAQGSHPPVPAICAVTGGTGFVGARLVEMLVERGAKTVRCLDIVPPPPSAWRHPSIEYVVGDICNPATIRRFVDGADCVWHNAAAVGPFHPKDLYFKVNYEGTLTLLRACREAGVRK
;
A
#
# COMPACT_ATOMS: atom_id res chain seq x y z
N ALA A 1 -19.49 21.39 3.17
CA ALA A 1 -18.22 22.05 2.81
C ALA A 1 -17.68 21.34 1.59
N MET A 2 -17.37 22.08 0.52
CA MET A 2 -17.03 21.52 -0.79
C MET A 2 -15.86 20.54 -0.65
N VAL A 3 -16.09 19.28 -1.02
CA VAL A 3 -15.02 18.32 -1.27
C VAL A 3 -14.36 18.82 -2.55
N ASN A 4 -13.24 19.51 -2.41
CA ASN A 4 -12.44 19.90 -3.55
C ASN A 4 -11.93 18.58 -4.15
N ASP A 5 -12.49 18.18 -5.30
CA ASP A 5 -12.15 16.93 -5.96
C ASP A 5 -10.72 17.03 -6.49
N ALA A 6 -9.77 16.61 -5.65
CA ALA A 6 -8.36 16.58 -5.98
C ALA A 6 -8.05 15.68 -7.19
N SER A 7 -9.01 14.89 -7.68
CA SER A 7 -8.86 14.09 -8.89
C SER A 7 -8.87 14.95 -10.16
N GLU A 8 -9.67 16.02 -10.22
CA GLU A 8 -9.76 16.90 -11.41
C GLU A 8 -8.46 17.68 -11.64
N SER A 9 -7.84 18.21 -10.56
CA SER A 9 -6.64 19.05 -10.69
C SER A 9 -5.37 18.26 -11.07
N ARG A 10 -5.38 16.92 -10.91
CA ARG A 10 -4.18 16.07 -11.10
C ARG A 10 -4.14 15.38 -12.47
N SER A 11 -5.28 15.28 -13.15
CA SER A 11 -5.41 14.75 -14.53
C SER A 11 -4.63 15.58 -15.58
N ALA A 12 -4.35 16.85 -15.29
CA ALA A 12 -3.64 17.75 -16.19
C ALA A 12 -2.16 17.36 -16.43
N ALA A 13 -1.49 16.73 -15.47
CA ALA A 13 -0.07 16.37 -15.56
C ALA A 13 0.22 15.07 -16.34
N LEU A 14 -0.83 14.31 -16.68
CA LEU A 14 -0.70 13.03 -17.38
C LEU A 14 -0.52 13.24 -18.89
N SER A 15 0.27 12.38 -19.54
CA SER A 15 0.31 12.31 -21.00
C SER A 15 -1.04 11.81 -21.56
N PRO A 16 -1.34 12.02 -22.85
CA PRO A 16 -2.55 11.48 -23.47
C PRO A 16 -2.71 9.96 -23.28
N VAL A 17 -1.61 9.20 -23.35
CA VAL A 17 -1.61 7.75 -23.11
C VAL A 17 -1.93 7.42 -21.66
N GLN A 18 -1.36 8.16 -20.71
CA GLN A 18 -1.62 7.97 -19.28
C GLN A 18 -3.08 8.32 -18.92
N ARG A 19 -3.66 9.37 -19.54
CA ARG A 19 -5.08 9.70 -19.39
C ARG A 19 -5.99 8.61 -19.93
N ALA A 20 -5.72 8.11 -21.14
CA ALA A 20 -6.50 7.02 -21.72
C ALA A 20 -6.44 5.75 -20.85
N ALA A 21 -5.26 5.41 -20.32
CA ALA A 21 -5.12 4.29 -19.39
C ALA A 21 -5.89 4.49 -18.08
N ALA A 22 -5.95 5.72 -17.56
CA ALA A 22 -6.70 6.06 -16.35
C ALA A 22 -8.22 6.10 -16.54
N GLN A 23 -8.69 6.28 -17.79
CA GLN A 23 -10.11 6.30 -18.17
C GLN A 23 -10.67 4.91 -18.50
N GLY A 24 -9.83 3.87 -18.51
CA GLY A 24 -10.26 2.50 -18.78
C GLY A 24 -11.18 1.94 -17.69
N SER A 25 -12.05 0.99 -18.07
CA SER A 25 -12.79 0.20 -17.08
C SER A 25 -11.81 -0.74 -16.38
N HIS A 26 -11.81 -0.72 -15.05
CA HIS A 26 -10.99 -1.60 -14.23
C HIS A 26 -11.90 -2.53 -13.42
N PRO A 27 -11.44 -3.75 -13.08
CA PRO A 27 -12.16 -4.62 -12.15
C PRO A 27 -12.44 -3.89 -10.83
N PRO A 28 -13.53 -4.24 -10.11
CA PRO A 28 -13.78 -3.73 -8.78
C PRO A 28 -12.55 -3.87 -7.88
N VAL A 29 -12.29 -2.85 -7.07
CA VAL A 29 -11.21 -2.92 -6.07
C VAL A 29 -11.61 -3.91 -4.96
N PRO A 30 -10.66 -4.70 -4.41
CA PRO A 30 -10.95 -5.55 -3.26
C PRO A 30 -11.47 -4.74 -2.06
N ALA A 31 -12.29 -5.34 -1.21
CA ALA A 31 -12.92 -4.62 -0.11
C ALA A 31 -11.91 -4.30 1.00
N ILE A 32 -11.05 -5.27 1.34
CA ILE A 32 -9.99 -5.12 2.34
C ILE A 32 -8.63 -5.22 1.65
N CYS A 33 -7.92 -4.10 1.62
CA CYS A 33 -6.63 -3.99 0.97
C CYS A 33 -5.49 -3.81 1.97
N ALA A 34 -4.42 -4.61 1.87
CA ALA A 34 -3.26 -4.49 2.73
C ALA A 34 -2.03 -4.02 1.93
N VAL A 35 -1.52 -2.82 2.22
CA VAL A 35 -0.37 -2.20 1.52
C VAL A 35 0.84 -2.09 2.44
N THR A 36 1.94 -2.78 2.14
CA THR A 36 3.22 -2.59 2.86
C THR A 36 4.01 -1.46 2.23
N GLY A 37 4.76 -0.67 3.00
CA GLY A 37 5.46 0.52 2.50
C GLY A 37 4.48 1.61 2.08
N GLY A 38 3.32 1.67 2.75
CA GLY A 38 2.18 2.50 2.36
C GLY A 38 2.36 3.99 2.68
N THR A 39 3.41 4.37 3.42
CA THR A 39 3.76 5.79 3.63
C THR A 39 4.87 6.28 2.69
N GLY A 40 5.48 5.36 1.94
CA GLY A 40 6.50 5.66 0.94
C GLY A 40 5.94 6.29 -0.34
N PHE A 41 6.85 6.61 -1.27
CA PHE A 41 6.52 7.36 -2.49
C PHE A 41 5.38 6.75 -3.33
N VAL A 42 5.52 5.47 -3.73
CA VAL A 42 4.48 4.78 -4.51
C VAL A 42 3.30 4.37 -3.62
N GLY A 43 3.60 3.86 -2.43
CA GLY A 43 2.60 3.32 -1.50
C GLY A 43 1.57 4.35 -1.06
N ALA A 44 1.99 5.58 -0.77
CA ALA A 44 1.09 6.65 -0.34
C ALA A 44 0.02 6.90 -1.41
N ARG A 45 0.42 7.09 -2.68
CA ARG A 45 -0.55 7.32 -3.75
C ARG A 45 -1.42 6.08 -4.03
N LEU A 46 -0.84 4.88 -3.92
CA LEU A 46 -1.62 3.64 -4.05
C LEU A 46 -2.72 3.55 -3.00
N VAL A 47 -2.42 3.88 -1.73
CA VAL A 47 -3.42 3.90 -0.64
C VAL A 47 -4.55 4.87 -0.97
N GLU A 48 -4.22 6.09 -1.43
CA GLU A 48 -5.26 7.06 -1.83
C GLU A 48 -6.15 6.50 -2.95
N MET A 49 -5.52 5.94 -4.00
CA MET A 49 -6.24 5.39 -5.15
C MET A 49 -7.13 4.21 -4.80
N LEU A 50 -6.73 3.35 -3.86
CA LEU A 50 -7.56 2.23 -3.42
C LEU A 50 -8.83 2.74 -2.72
N VAL A 51 -8.71 3.77 -1.88
CA VAL A 51 -9.86 4.44 -1.25
C VAL A 51 -10.75 5.11 -2.29
N GLU A 52 -10.18 5.93 -3.19
CA GLU A 52 -10.91 6.62 -4.28
C GLU A 52 -11.70 5.63 -5.15
N ARG A 53 -11.17 4.42 -5.35
CA ARG A 53 -11.80 3.36 -6.14
C ARG A 53 -12.83 2.52 -5.37
N GLY A 54 -13.06 2.80 -4.09
CA GLY A 54 -14.12 2.19 -3.28
C GLY A 54 -13.69 1.05 -2.36
N ALA A 55 -12.41 0.91 -2.03
CA ALA A 55 -11.97 -0.04 -1.01
C ALA A 55 -12.59 0.35 0.34
N LYS A 56 -13.17 -0.62 1.05
CA LYS A 56 -13.82 -0.37 2.35
C LYS A 56 -12.77 -0.10 3.44
N THR A 57 -11.70 -0.87 3.43
CA THR A 57 -10.58 -0.77 4.36
C THR A 57 -9.27 -0.87 3.59
N VAL A 58 -8.35 0.04 3.86
CA VAL A 58 -6.98 0.05 3.34
C VAL A 58 -6.03 0.09 4.53
N ARG A 59 -5.38 -1.04 4.83
CA ARG A 59 -4.36 -1.15 5.86
C ARG A 59 -3.02 -0.71 5.28
N CYS A 60 -2.41 0.29 5.89
CA CYS A 60 -1.18 0.92 5.46
C CYS A 60 -0.07 0.58 6.48
N LEU A 61 0.75 -0.42 6.16
CA LEU A 61 1.90 -0.80 6.99
C LEU A 61 3.14 -0.03 6.54
N ASP A 62 3.85 0.56 7.50
CA ASP A 62 5.20 1.09 7.27
C ASP A 62 6.01 1.08 8.57
N ILE A 63 7.35 1.03 8.46
CA ILE A 63 8.23 1.16 9.62
C ILE A 63 8.28 2.63 10.09
N VAL A 64 8.07 3.57 9.16
CA VAL A 64 8.01 5.00 9.43
C VAL A 64 6.56 5.37 9.78
N PRO A 65 6.31 6.10 10.88
CA PRO A 65 4.95 6.56 11.19
C PRO A 65 4.42 7.50 10.09
N PRO A 66 3.09 7.52 9.85
CA PRO A 66 2.52 8.37 8.81
C PRO A 66 2.86 9.84 9.08
N PRO A 67 3.37 10.58 8.09
CA PRO A 67 3.71 11.99 8.28
C PRO A 67 2.45 12.83 8.58
N PRO A 68 2.62 14.06 9.11
CA PRO A 68 1.50 14.98 9.31
C PRO A 68 0.68 15.26 8.04
N SER A 69 1.33 15.20 6.87
CA SER A 69 0.71 15.38 5.57
C SER A 69 -0.03 14.15 5.04
N ALA A 70 0.09 12.98 5.67
CA ALA A 70 -0.57 11.77 5.18
C ALA A 70 -2.09 11.90 5.25
N TRP A 71 -2.78 11.39 4.23
CA TRP A 71 -4.23 11.52 4.12
C TRP A 71 -4.94 10.81 5.28
N ARG A 72 -5.76 11.56 6.02
CA ARG A 72 -6.62 11.02 7.08
C ARG A 72 -8.00 10.73 6.48
N HIS A 73 -8.32 9.45 6.31
CA HIS A 73 -9.60 8.99 5.79
C HIS A 73 -10.09 7.81 6.66
N PRO A 74 -11.39 7.68 6.97
CA PRO A 74 -11.91 6.63 7.86
C PRO A 74 -11.66 5.20 7.35
N SER A 75 -11.51 5.03 6.03
CA SER A 75 -11.15 3.73 5.43
C SER A 75 -9.67 3.36 5.56
N ILE A 76 -8.80 4.25 6.04
CA ILE A 76 -7.35 3.99 6.13
C ILE A 76 -6.97 3.62 7.57
N GLU A 77 -6.37 2.46 7.72
CA GLU A 77 -5.80 1.98 8.98
C GLU A 77 -4.27 2.01 8.89
N TYR A 78 -3.65 2.97 9.57
CA TYR A 78 -2.18 3.04 9.63
C TYR A 78 -1.63 2.07 10.68
N VAL A 79 -0.69 1.23 10.27
CA VAL A 79 -0.02 0.23 11.10
C VAL A 79 1.48 0.51 11.09
N VAL A 80 2.02 0.95 12.21
CA VAL A 80 3.48 1.14 12.34
C VAL A 80 4.11 -0.20 12.71
N GLY A 81 5.02 -0.70 11.86
CA GLY A 81 5.69 -1.96 12.15
C GLY A 81 6.69 -2.41 11.09
N ASP A 82 7.57 -3.32 11.50
CA ASP A 82 8.61 -3.92 10.64
C ASP A 82 8.03 -5.12 9.86
N ILE A 83 8.29 -5.17 8.55
CA ILE A 83 7.94 -6.30 7.69
C ILE A 83 8.62 -7.60 8.09
N CYS A 84 9.75 -7.52 8.80
CA CYS A 84 10.46 -8.68 9.31
C CYS A 84 9.82 -9.24 10.60
N ASN A 85 8.81 -8.57 11.19
CA ASN A 85 8.14 -9.03 12.41
C ASN A 85 6.92 -9.91 12.07
N PRO A 86 6.97 -11.24 12.29
CA PRO A 86 5.89 -12.14 11.90
C PRO A 86 4.58 -11.86 12.62
N ALA A 87 4.62 -11.43 13.88
CA ALA A 87 3.40 -11.18 14.66
C ALA A 87 2.65 -9.94 14.13
N THR A 88 3.38 -8.90 13.74
CA THR A 88 2.81 -7.72 13.09
C THR A 88 2.19 -8.10 11.75
N ILE A 89 2.91 -8.86 10.93
CA ILE A 89 2.46 -9.18 9.58
C ILE A 89 1.26 -10.13 9.57
N ARG A 90 1.19 -11.11 10.47
CA ARG A 90 0.00 -11.95 10.62
C ARG A 90 -1.25 -11.13 10.90
N ARG A 91 -1.20 -10.19 11.87
CA ARG A 91 -2.33 -9.30 12.16
C ARG A 91 -2.67 -8.38 10.99
N PHE A 92 -1.64 -7.90 10.29
CA PHE A 92 -1.80 -6.98 9.18
C PHE A 92 -2.55 -7.61 7.99
N VAL A 93 -2.23 -8.86 7.64
CA VAL A 93 -2.83 -9.56 6.49
C VAL A 93 -4.11 -10.32 6.82
N ASP A 94 -4.50 -10.43 8.09
CA ASP A 94 -5.66 -11.21 8.53
C ASP A 94 -6.97 -10.72 7.89
N GLY A 95 -7.64 -11.60 7.15
CA GLY A 95 -8.86 -11.27 6.40
C GLY A 95 -8.67 -10.30 5.23
N ALA A 96 -7.42 -10.03 4.79
CA ALA A 96 -7.19 -9.21 3.61
C ALA A 96 -7.58 -9.96 2.32
N ASP A 97 -8.31 -9.28 1.43
CA ASP A 97 -8.66 -9.84 0.12
C ASP A 97 -7.45 -9.88 -0.82
N CYS A 98 -6.59 -8.87 -0.71
CA CYS A 98 -5.42 -8.67 -1.55
C CYS A 98 -4.32 -7.93 -0.78
N VAL A 99 -3.06 -8.27 -1.08
CA VAL A 99 -1.87 -7.66 -0.50
C VAL A 99 -1.04 -6.98 -1.59
N TRP A 100 -0.72 -5.70 -1.40
CA TRP A 100 0.18 -4.92 -2.23
C TRP A 100 1.51 -4.74 -1.50
N HIS A 101 2.53 -5.45 -1.98
CA HIS A 101 3.84 -5.43 -1.35
C HIS A 101 4.73 -4.33 -1.95
N ASN A 102 4.76 -3.15 -1.32
CA ASN A 102 5.57 -2.00 -1.73
C ASN A 102 6.66 -1.63 -0.69
N ALA A 103 6.89 -2.47 0.33
CA ALA A 103 7.97 -2.25 1.30
C ALA A 103 9.29 -2.80 0.74
N ALA A 104 10.29 -1.95 0.60
CA ALA A 104 11.61 -2.34 0.16
C ALA A 104 12.67 -1.30 0.58
N ALA A 105 13.90 -1.75 0.78
CA ALA A 105 15.07 -0.89 0.61
C ALA A 105 15.33 -0.71 -0.89
N VAL A 106 15.47 0.54 -1.36
CA VAL A 106 15.51 0.91 -2.79
C VAL A 106 16.75 1.77 -3.11
N GLY A 107 17.24 1.70 -4.35
CA GLY A 107 18.44 2.40 -4.81
C GLY A 107 19.73 1.68 -4.39
N PRO A 108 20.92 2.15 -4.78
CA PRO A 108 22.22 1.53 -4.45
C PRO A 108 22.90 2.17 -3.22
N PHE A 109 22.14 2.61 -2.22
CA PHE A 109 22.63 3.45 -1.12
C PHE A 109 22.71 2.77 0.24
N HIS A 110 22.29 1.51 0.35
CA HIS A 110 22.24 0.79 1.63
C HIS A 110 23.27 -0.35 1.69
N PRO A 111 23.60 -0.83 2.91
CA PRO A 111 24.39 -2.06 3.06
C PRO A 111 23.65 -3.27 2.46
N LYS A 112 24.41 -4.22 1.90
CA LYS A 112 23.87 -5.47 1.32
C LYS A 112 22.92 -6.21 2.28
N ASP A 113 23.29 -6.27 3.55
CA ASP A 113 22.53 -6.99 4.57
C ASP A 113 21.15 -6.37 4.81
N LEU A 114 21.01 -5.04 4.63
CA LEU A 114 19.70 -4.39 4.75
C LEU A 114 18.77 -4.81 3.60
N TYR A 115 19.28 -4.90 2.37
CA TYR A 115 18.48 -5.39 1.25
C TYR A 115 18.07 -6.84 1.45
N PHE A 116 18.99 -7.69 1.92
CA PHE A 116 18.65 -9.09 2.20
C PHE A 116 17.57 -9.18 3.28
N LYS A 117 17.75 -8.47 4.39
CA LYS A 117 16.77 -8.45 5.49
C LYS A 117 15.40 -7.97 5.02
N VAL A 118 15.31 -6.80 4.41
CA VAL A 118 14.01 -6.19 4.07
C VAL A 118 13.38 -6.86 2.85
N ASN A 119 14.12 -6.95 1.75
CA ASN A 119 13.55 -7.34 0.45
C ASN A 119 13.47 -8.86 0.27
N TYR A 120 14.25 -9.64 1.02
CA TYR A 120 14.18 -11.10 0.97
C TYR A 120 13.51 -11.68 2.22
N GLU A 121 14.06 -11.48 3.41
CA GLU A 121 13.50 -12.07 4.64
C GLU A 121 12.13 -11.48 4.99
N GLY A 122 11.96 -10.17 4.83
CA GLY A 122 10.68 -9.49 4.98
C GLY A 122 9.62 -10.02 4.01
N THR A 123 9.97 -10.17 2.74
CA THR A 123 9.09 -10.76 1.72
C THR A 123 8.70 -12.20 2.08
N LEU A 124 9.64 -13.03 2.55
CA LEU A 124 9.32 -14.39 3.01
C LEU A 124 8.39 -14.39 4.22
N THR A 125 8.56 -13.44 5.13
CA THR A 125 7.67 -13.26 6.29
C THR A 125 6.25 -12.94 5.85
N LEU A 126 6.10 -12.03 4.88
CA LEU A 126 4.82 -11.68 4.28
C LEU A 126 4.16 -12.86 3.57
N LEU A 127 4.88 -13.54 2.68
CA LEU A 127 4.34 -14.68 1.92
C LEU A 127 3.86 -15.81 2.83
N ARG A 128 4.60 -16.11 3.91
CA ARG A 128 4.19 -17.11 4.90
C ARG A 128 2.88 -16.71 5.58
N ALA A 129 2.78 -15.46 6.04
CA ALA A 129 1.57 -14.96 6.69
C ALA A 129 0.36 -14.94 5.73
N CYS A 130 0.54 -14.51 4.47
CA CYS A 130 -0.51 -14.54 3.45
C CYS A 130 -1.03 -15.96 3.22
N ARG A 131 -0.12 -16.93 3.15
CA ARG A 131 -0.49 -18.35 2.98
C ARG A 131 -1.24 -18.88 4.20
N GLU A 132 -0.80 -18.56 5.41
CA GLU A 132 -1.46 -18.95 6.67
C GLU A 132 -2.87 -18.34 6.78
N ALA A 133 -3.03 -17.08 6.36
CA ALA A 133 -4.31 -16.36 6.40
C ALA A 133 -5.23 -16.63 5.20
N GLY A 134 -4.79 -17.41 4.20
CA GLY A 134 -5.58 -17.70 3.00
C GLY A 134 -5.79 -16.51 2.06
N VAL A 135 -4.88 -15.53 2.06
CA VAL A 135 -4.93 -14.37 1.17
C VAL A 135 -4.84 -14.85 -0.29
N ARG A 136 -5.72 -14.30 -1.14
CA ARG A 136 -5.94 -14.79 -2.51
C ARG A 136 -5.01 -14.17 -3.54
N LYS A 137 -4.50 -12.96 -3.28
CA LYS A 137 -3.73 -12.17 -4.24
C LYS A 137 -2.69 -11.28 -3.57
#